data_AF-D3PVL1-F1
#
_entry.id   AF-D3PVL1-F1
#
_cell.length_a   1.000
_cell.length_b   1.000
_cell.length_c   1.000
_cell.angle_alpha   90.00
_cell.angle_beta   90.00
_cell.angle_gamma   90.00
#
_symmetry.space_group_name_H-M   'P 1'
#
loop_
_entity.id
_entity.type
_entity.pdbx_description
1 polymer ?
#
loop_
_entity_poly.entity_id
_entity_poly.type
_entity_poly.pdbx_seq_one_letter_code
_entity_poly.pdbx_strand_id
1 'polypeptide(L)'
;MRPRPFTDDLTPATTALLSRARSDAEELLRAAREEAADTVAEARRRAEQVKRQANAEGDAIANSILDEKRARTRRAVRAAELRARNRAYQRLREEVRRAVATIAAEPRYADLTERFTAEARRLLGSAARIETDVGEVTASAPGARVDCGLRLLADRAVDRLGLAVEGLWTP
;
A
#
# COMPACT_ATOMS: atom_id res chain seq x y z
N MET A 1 -77.68 -31.90 -75.92
CA MET A 1 -76.40 -32.50 -75.51
C MET A 1 -75.61 -31.43 -74.77
N ARG A 2 -75.64 -31.40 -73.43
CA ARG A 2 -74.88 -30.42 -72.63
C ARG A 2 -73.56 -31.07 -72.18
N PRO A 3 -72.40 -30.41 -72.33
CA PRO A 3 -71.13 -30.96 -71.87
C PRO A 3 -71.11 -30.99 -70.34
N ARG A 4 -70.71 -32.13 -69.76
CA ARG A 4 -70.43 -32.23 -68.32
C ARG A 4 -69.21 -31.34 -68.01
N PRO A 5 -69.24 -30.56 -66.93
CA PRO A 5 -68.11 -29.71 -66.57
C PRO A 5 -66.98 -30.59 -66.00
N PHE A 6 -65.82 -30.60 -66.67
CA PHE A 6 -64.58 -31.24 -66.24
C PHE A 6 -64.03 -30.75 -64.87
N THR A 7 -64.68 -29.76 -64.25
CA THR A 7 -64.29 -29.19 -62.96
C THR A 7 -64.59 -30.10 -61.77
N ASP A 8 -65.56 -31.02 -61.85
CA ASP A 8 -65.87 -31.93 -60.73
C ASP A 8 -64.78 -33.01 -60.51
N ASP A 9 -64.07 -33.42 -61.57
CA ASP A 9 -63.06 -34.50 -61.53
C ASP A 9 -61.70 -34.07 -60.92
N LEU A 10 -61.40 -32.76 -60.86
CA LEU A 10 -60.13 -32.24 -60.32
C LEU A 10 -60.22 -31.82 -58.85
N THR A 11 -61.43 -31.73 -58.32
CA THR A 11 -61.72 -31.32 -56.93
C THR A 11 -60.97 -32.16 -55.88
N PRO A 12 -60.89 -33.50 -56.00
CA PRO A 12 -60.18 -34.32 -55.02
C PRO A 12 -58.66 -34.09 -55.05
N ALA A 13 -58.08 -33.97 -56.24
CA ALA A 13 -56.65 -33.74 -56.41
C ALA A 13 -56.22 -32.35 -55.89
N THR A 14 -57.01 -31.32 -56.19
CA THR A 14 -56.77 -29.96 -55.66
C THR A 14 -56.94 -29.88 -54.14
N THR A 15 -57.94 -30.57 -53.58
CA THR A 15 -58.13 -30.66 -52.12
C THR A 15 -56.96 -31.37 -51.44
N ALA A 16 -56.45 -32.45 -52.03
CA ALA A 16 -55.28 -33.17 -51.50
C ALA A 16 -54.01 -32.33 -51.54
N LEU A 17 -53.75 -31.62 -52.66
CA LEU A 17 -52.60 -30.71 -52.78
C LEU A 17 -52.67 -29.57 -51.77
N LEU A 18 -53.85 -28.97 -51.58
CA LEU A 18 -54.02 -27.90 -50.60
C LEU A 18 -53.84 -28.40 -49.17
N SER A 19 -54.35 -29.59 -48.85
CA SER A 19 -54.14 -30.22 -47.54
C SER A 19 -52.67 -30.47 -47.28
N ARG A 20 -51.93 -30.96 -48.28
CA ARG A 20 -50.49 -31.20 -48.17
C ARG A 20 -49.70 -29.90 -48.02
N ALA A 21 -49.98 -28.89 -48.84
CA ALA A 21 -49.33 -27.58 -48.72
C ALA A 21 -49.57 -26.92 -47.35
N ARG A 22 -50.75 -27.11 -46.76
CA ARG A 22 -51.05 -26.66 -45.38
C ARG A 22 -50.23 -27.41 -44.35
N SER A 23 -50.17 -28.74 -44.44
CA SER A 23 -49.34 -29.58 -43.56
C SER A 23 -47.86 -29.18 -43.63
N ASP A 24 -47.32 -29.03 -44.84
CA ASP A 24 -45.93 -28.64 -45.07
C ASP A 24 -45.64 -27.24 -44.49
N ALA A 25 -46.58 -26.29 -44.64
CA ALA A 25 -46.46 -24.95 -44.06
C ALA A 25 -46.51 -24.97 -42.52
N GLU A 26 -47.35 -25.80 -41.91
CA GLU A 26 -47.42 -25.98 -40.46
C GLU A 26 -46.13 -26.59 -39.90
N GLU A 27 -45.55 -27.57 -40.59
CA GLU A 27 -44.25 -28.15 -40.24
C GLU A 27 -43.14 -27.12 -40.32
N LEU A 28 -43.09 -26.33 -41.39
CA LEU A 28 -42.09 -25.28 -41.56
C LEU A 28 -42.20 -24.20 -40.47
N LEU A 29 -43.42 -23.76 -40.15
CA LEU A 29 -43.65 -22.80 -39.07
C LEU A 29 -43.26 -23.35 -37.71
N ARG A 30 -43.50 -24.64 -37.45
CA ARG A 30 -43.07 -25.30 -36.21
C ARG A 30 -41.54 -25.35 -36.12
N ALA A 31 -40.87 -25.79 -37.17
CA ALA A 31 -39.40 -25.81 -37.22
C ALA A 31 -38.78 -24.41 -37.03
N ALA A 32 -39.33 -23.39 -37.71
CA ALA A 32 -38.85 -22.02 -37.56
C ALA A 32 -39.04 -21.45 -36.13
N ARG A 33 -40.14 -21.82 -35.46
CA ARG A 33 -40.38 -21.44 -34.06
C ARG A 33 -39.41 -22.13 -33.10
N GLU A 34 -39.11 -23.40 -33.34
CA GLU A 34 -38.12 -24.16 -32.57
C GLU A 34 -36.72 -23.55 -32.73
N GLU A 35 -36.29 -23.27 -33.97
CA GLU A 35 -35.00 -22.63 -34.25
C GLU A 35 -34.87 -21.22 -33.65
N ALA A 36 -35.95 -20.43 -33.71
CA ALA A 36 -35.99 -19.11 -33.08
C ALA A 36 -35.90 -19.21 -31.55
N ALA A 37 -36.57 -20.19 -30.94
CA ALA A 37 -36.49 -20.43 -29.50
C ALA A 37 -35.08 -20.83 -29.07
N ASP A 38 -34.43 -21.71 -29.83
CA ASP A 38 -33.05 -22.15 -29.58
C ASP A 38 -32.06 -20.99 -29.70
N THR A 39 -32.21 -20.16 -30.73
CA THR A 39 -31.39 -18.96 -30.93
C THR A 39 -31.51 -18.00 -29.74
N VAL A 40 -32.73 -17.73 -29.27
CA VAL A 40 -32.96 -16.87 -28.11
C VAL A 40 -32.39 -17.50 -26.84
N ALA A 41 -32.56 -18.81 -26.65
CA ALA A 41 -32.01 -19.53 -25.49
C ALA A 41 -30.48 -19.47 -25.47
N GLU A 42 -29.83 -19.62 -26.63
CA GLU A 42 -28.39 -19.48 -26.76
C GLU A 42 -27.91 -18.06 -26.48
N ALA A 43 -28.57 -17.05 -27.06
CA ALA A 43 -28.25 -15.65 -26.81
C ALA A 43 -28.32 -15.31 -25.31
N ARG A 44 -29.34 -15.80 -24.61
CA ARG A 44 -29.49 -15.64 -23.15
C ARG A 44 -28.36 -16.31 -22.38
N ARG A 45 -27.98 -17.54 -22.73
CA ARG A 45 -26.84 -18.24 -22.09
C ARG A 45 -25.54 -17.47 -22.26
N ARG A 46 -25.28 -16.97 -23.47
CA ARG A 46 -24.09 -16.15 -23.79
C ARG A 46 -24.10 -14.84 -23.00
N ALA A 47 -25.23 -14.15 -22.94
CA ALA A 47 -25.36 -12.91 -22.17
C ALA A 47 -25.08 -13.11 -20.67
N GLU A 48 -25.63 -14.17 -20.06
CA GLU A 48 -25.35 -14.50 -18.66
C GLU A 48 -23.89 -14.90 -18.43
N GLN A 49 -23.26 -15.57 -19.39
CA GLN A 49 -21.82 -15.86 -19.31
C GLN A 49 -20.99 -14.58 -19.33
N VAL A 50 -21.26 -13.65 -20.26
CA VAL A 50 -20.57 -12.35 -20.34
C VAL A 50 -20.77 -11.55 -19.06
N LYS A 51 -21.99 -11.52 -18.52
CA LYS A 51 -22.29 -10.82 -17.25
C LYS A 51 -21.52 -11.41 -16.07
N ARG A 52 -21.46 -12.74 -15.95
CA ARG A 52 -20.68 -13.41 -14.90
C ARG A 52 -19.19 -13.11 -15.02
N GLN A 53 -18.66 -13.14 -16.25
CA GLN A 53 -17.26 -12.82 -16.50
C GLN A 53 -16.93 -11.37 -16.13
N ALA A 54 -17.76 -10.42 -16.59
CA ALA A 54 -17.59 -9.00 -16.28
C ALA A 54 -17.67 -8.72 -14.77
N ASN A 55 -18.57 -9.40 -14.06
CA ASN A 55 -18.66 -9.28 -12.60
C ASN A 55 -17.38 -9.81 -11.92
N ALA A 56 -16.89 -10.99 -12.31
CA ALA A 56 -15.69 -11.57 -11.73
C ALA A 56 -14.44 -10.69 -11.98
N GLU A 57 -14.31 -10.13 -13.19
CA GLU A 57 -13.25 -9.17 -13.52
C GLU A 57 -13.39 -7.87 -12.73
N GLY A 58 -14.61 -7.35 -12.61
CA GLY A 58 -14.92 -6.16 -11.80
C GLY A 58 -14.54 -6.34 -10.33
N ASP A 59 -14.89 -7.49 -9.75
CA ASP A 59 -14.55 -7.85 -8.37
C ASP A 59 -13.02 -7.94 -8.18
N ALA A 60 -12.31 -8.54 -9.13
CA ALA A 60 -10.85 -8.64 -9.09
C ALA A 60 -10.18 -7.24 -9.14
N ILE A 61 -10.64 -6.37 -10.04
CA ILE A 61 -10.14 -4.99 -10.15
C ILE A 61 -10.43 -4.21 -8.86
N ALA A 62 -11.66 -4.30 -8.35
CA ALA A 62 -12.06 -3.61 -7.13
C ALA A 62 -11.21 -4.04 -5.93
N ASN A 63 -10.96 -5.35 -5.79
CA ASN A 63 -10.09 -5.88 -4.73
C ASN A 63 -8.66 -5.34 -4.84
N SER A 64 -8.09 -5.32 -6.05
CA SER A 64 -6.74 -4.75 -6.28
C SER A 64 -6.66 -3.27 -5.87
N ILE A 65 -7.66 -2.47 -6.23
CA ILE A 65 -7.71 -1.04 -5.86
C ILE A 65 -7.82 -0.87 -4.33
N LEU A 66 -8.65 -1.69 -3.68
CA LEU A 66 -8.81 -1.65 -2.23
C LEU A 66 -7.52 -2.03 -1.49
N ASP A 67 -6.81 -3.04 -1.98
CA ASP A 67 -5.55 -3.48 -1.37
C ASP A 67 -4.43 -2.44 -1.57
N GLU A 68 -4.35 -1.81 -2.73
CA GLU A 68 -3.43 -0.69 -2.96
C GLU A 68 -3.75 0.48 -2.01
N LYS A 69 -5.03 0.85 -1.88
CA LYS A 69 -5.48 1.91 -0.98
C LYS A 69 -5.12 1.58 0.47
N ARG A 70 -5.39 0.36 0.93
CA ARG A 70 -5.02 -0.11 2.27
C ARG A 70 -3.52 -0.04 2.49
N ALA A 71 -2.71 -0.51 1.53
CA ALA A 71 -1.25 -0.43 1.62
C ALA A 71 -0.77 1.02 1.71
N ARG A 72 -1.33 1.92 0.90
CA ARG A 72 -1.01 3.35 0.93
C ARG A 72 -1.36 3.99 2.27
N THR A 73 -2.55 3.73 2.80
CA THR A 73 -2.98 4.24 4.12
C THR A 73 -2.07 3.72 5.23
N ARG A 74 -1.75 2.42 5.26
CA ARG A 74 -0.82 1.86 6.27
C ARG A 74 0.56 2.53 6.21
N ARG A 75 1.11 2.72 5.01
CA ARG A 75 2.39 3.44 4.83
C ARG A 75 2.29 4.88 5.30
N ALA A 76 1.20 5.58 5.00
CA ALA A 76 1.00 6.97 5.42
C ALA A 76 0.90 7.11 6.94
N VAL A 77 0.16 6.20 7.61
CA VAL A 77 0.06 6.15 9.07
C VAL A 77 1.43 5.88 9.69
N ARG A 78 2.16 4.86 9.21
CA ARG A 78 3.51 4.55 9.72
C ARG A 78 4.49 5.70 9.50
N ALA A 79 4.43 6.36 8.35
CA ALA A 79 5.27 7.53 8.08
C ALA A 79 4.92 8.72 8.99
N ALA A 80 3.63 8.95 9.26
CA ALA A 80 3.20 9.99 10.19
C ALA A 80 3.69 9.72 11.62
N GLU A 81 3.58 8.47 12.07
CA GLU A 81 4.07 8.02 13.36
C GLU A 81 5.59 8.18 13.48
N LEU A 82 6.37 7.68 12.53
CA LEU A 82 7.83 7.82 12.53
C LEU A 82 8.27 9.30 12.53
N ARG A 83 7.57 10.17 11.78
CA ARG A 83 7.80 11.62 11.82
C ARG A 83 7.47 12.22 13.18
N ALA A 84 6.40 11.77 13.84
CA ALA A 84 6.07 12.23 15.19
C ALA A 84 7.13 11.81 16.20
N ARG A 85 7.56 10.53 16.17
CA ARG A 85 8.64 9.99 17.01
C ARG A 85 9.95 10.74 16.79
N ASN A 86 10.36 10.95 15.54
CA ASN A 86 11.58 11.69 15.23
C ASN A 86 11.51 13.14 15.74
N ARG A 87 10.37 13.84 15.56
CA ARG A 87 10.18 15.18 16.11
C ARG A 87 10.29 15.22 17.63
N ALA A 88 9.70 14.25 18.34
CA ALA A 88 9.82 14.15 19.79
C ALA A 88 11.29 13.92 20.21
N TYR A 89 11.99 13.04 19.51
CA TYR A 89 13.41 12.77 19.74
C TYR A 89 14.28 14.01 19.54
N GLN A 90 14.09 14.76 18.44
CA GLN A 90 14.87 15.97 18.18
C GLN A 90 14.59 17.06 19.22
N ARG A 91 13.34 17.25 19.65
CA ARG A 91 13.00 18.20 20.72
C ARG A 91 13.69 17.85 22.04
N LEU A 92 13.67 16.57 22.42
CA LEU A 92 14.38 16.10 23.61
C LEU A 92 15.88 16.41 23.51
N ARG A 93 16.49 16.13 22.35
CA ARG A 93 17.91 16.41 22.12
C ARG A 93 18.22 17.90 22.20
N GLU A 94 17.37 18.76 21.65
CA GLU A 94 17.49 20.21 21.75
C GLU A 94 17.35 20.72 23.20
N GLU A 95 16.40 20.18 23.97
CA GLU A 95 16.22 20.50 25.39
C GLU A 95 17.44 20.08 26.23
N VAL A 96 17.93 18.87 26.03
CA VAL A 96 19.13 18.37 26.70
C VAL A 96 20.35 19.22 26.35
N ARG A 97 20.53 19.59 25.07
CA ARG A 97 21.63 20.47 24.65
C ARG A 97 21.55 21.85 25.28
N ARG A 98 20.35 22.43 25.38
CA ARG A 98 20.14 23.70 26.08
C ARG A 98 20.49 23.59 27.56
N ALA A 99 20.04 22.53 28.23
CA ALA A 99 20.37 22.30 29.63
C ALA A 99 21.88 22.12 29.86
N VAL A 100 22.56 21.37 28.97
CA VAL A 100 24.02 21.21 29.01
C VAL A 100 24.74 22.55 28.81
N ALA A 101 24.27 23.38 27.88
CA ALA A 101 24.85 24.71 27.67
C ALA A 101 24.71 25.61 28.91
N THR A 102 23.57 25.54 29.60
CA THR A 102 23.39 26.23 30.89
C THR A 102 24.38 25.74 31.94
N ILE A 103 24.58 24.43 32.08
CA ILE A 103 25.56 23.86 33.02
C ILE A 103 26.99 24.27 32.64
N ALA A 104 27.32 24.26 31.35
CA ALA A 104 28.64 24.62 30.85
C ALA A 104 29.01 26.10 31.11
N ALA A 105 28.01 26.97 31.29
CA ALA A 105 28.20 28.37 31.64
C ALA A 105 28.43 28.59 33.15
N GLU A 106 28.24 27.58 34.00
CA GLU A 106 28.43 27.70 35.44
C GLU A 106 29.91 27.59 35.83
N PRO A 107 30.40 28.36 36.83
CA PRO A 107 31.82 28.34 37.24
C PRO A 107 32.34 26.94 37.62
N ARG A 108 31.48 26.10 38.21
CA ARG A 108 31.79 24.71 38.60
C ARG A 108 32.08 23.78 37.41
N TYR A 109 31.80 24.21 36.18
CA TYR A 109 32.11 23.43 34.98
C TYR A 109 33.62 23.37 34.69
N ALA A 110 34.41 24.30 35.24
CA ALA A 110 35.88 24.28 35.14
C ALA A 110 36.45 22.96 35.71
N ASP A 111 36.00 22.54 36.89
CA ASP A 111 36.43 21.29 37.54
C ASP A 111 36.09 20.06 36.68
N LEU A 112 34.94 20.08 36.00
CA LEU A 112 34.54 19.03 35.06
C LEU A 112 35.43 19.00 33.81
N THR A 113 35.80 20.18 33.31
CA THR A 113 36.68 20.33 32.13
C THR A 113 38.09 19.79 32.43
N GLU A 114 38.60 20.02 33.63
CA GLU A 114 39.88 19.44 34.07
C GLU A 114 39.81 17.91 34.12
N ARG A 115 38.71 17.34 34.63
CA ARG A 115 38.50 15.89 34.67
C ARG A 115 38.40 15.29 33.26
N PHE A 116 37.70 15.93 32.33
CA PHE A 116 37.66 15.49 30.93
C PHE A 116 39.04 15.56 30.26
N THR A 117 39.82 16.59 30.56
CA THR A 117 41.18 16.76 30.07
C THR A 117 42.12 15.67 30.62
N ALA A 118 42.02 15.34 31.90
CA ALA A 118 42.79 14.27 32.53
C ALA A 118 42.45 12.91 31.90
N GLU A 119 41.17 12.62 31.68
CA GLU A 119 40.72 11.38 31.06
C GLU A 119 41.17 11.29 29.60
N ALA A 120 41.08 12.37 28.83
CA ALA A 120 41.60 12.45 27.48
C ALA A 120 43.11 12.14 27.40
N ARG A 121 43.91 12.70 28.32
CA ARG A 121 45.35 12.42 28.42
C ARG A 121 45.62 10.98 28.88
N ARG A 122 44.75 10.39 29.70
CA ARG A 122 44.83 8.97 30.06
C ARG A 122 44.62 8.06 28.86
N LEU A 123 43.71 8.43 27.95
CA LEU A 123 43.37 7.65 26.75
C LEU A 123 44.38 7.81 25.61
N LEU A 124 44.86 9.03 25.37
CA LEU A 124 45.72 9.37 24.22
C LEU A 124 47.19 9.62 24.56
N GLY A 125 47.55 9.56 25.84
CA GLY A 125 48.87 9.88 26.35
C GLY A 125 49.01 11.34 26.79
N SER A 126 50.04 11.60 27.62
CA SER A 126 50.28 12.91 28.24
C SER A 126 50.58 14.02 27.23
N ALA A 127 51.08 13.67 26.04
CA ALA A 127 51.39 14.60 24.95
C ALA A 127 50.18 14.95 24.05
N ALA A 128 48.98 14.45 24.37
CA ALA A 128 47.78 14.74 23.59
C ALA A 128 47.48 16.25 23.56
N ARG A 129 47.19 16.80 22.37
CA ARG A 129 46.73 18.17 22.20
C ARG A 129 45.27 18.25 22.61
N ILE A 130 44.95 19.19 23.50
CA ILE A 130 43.60 19.41 24.02
C ILE A 130 43.05 20.72 23.47
N GLU A 131 41.84 20.66 22.95
CA GLU A 131 41.05 21.81 22.50
C GLU A 131 39.78 21.86 23.34
N THR A 132 39.50 23.01 23.95
CA THR A 132 38.32 23.22 24.79
C THR A 132 37.44 24.29 24.17
N ASP A 133 36.15 23.98 24.03
CA ASP A 133 35.08 24.93 23.68
C ASP A 133 33.96 24.80 24.72
N VAL A 134 32.97 25.70 24.70
CA VAL A 134 31.86 25.73 25.65
C VAL A 134 31.12 24.38 25.67
N GLY A 135 31.37 23.59 26.72
CA GLY A 135 30.74 22.27 26.88
C GLY A 135 31.45 21.11 26.14
N GLU A 136 32.55 21.35 25.46
CA GLU A 136 33.29 20.36 24.66
C GLU A 136 34.79 20.34 25.01
N VAL A 137 35.34 19.15 25.20
CA VAL A 137 36.79 18.93 25.25
C VAL A 137 37.12 17.92 24.18
N THR A 138 38.03 18.26 23.30
CA THR A 138 38.54 17.37 22.26
C THR A 138 40.02 17.14 22.48
N ALA A 139 40.46 15.91 22.33
CA ALA A 139 41.85 15.52 22.42
C ALA A 139 42.32 14.84 21.14
N SER A 140 43.54 15.14 20.71
CA SER A 140 44.16 14.55 19.52
C SER A 140 45.61 14.16 19.75
N ALA A 141 46.01 13.04 19.14
CA ALA A 141 47.37 12.51 19.05
C ALA A 141 47.60 11.97 17.62
N PRO A 142 48.85 11.71 17.19
CA PRO A 142 49.10 11.16 15.86
C PRO A 142 48.29 9.87 15.64
N GLY A 143 47.36 9.90 14.66
CA GLY A 143 46.50 8.76 14.32
C GLY A 143 45.29 8.53 15.25
N ALA A 144 45.04 9.37 16.26
CA ALA A 144 43.94 9.17 17.20
C ALA A 144 43.28 10.49 17.66
N ARG A 145 41.95 10.46 17.83
CA ARG A 145 41.15 11.59 18.36
C ARG A 145 40.10 11.05 19.32
N VAL A 146 39.87 11.75 20.42
CA VAL A 146 38.82 11.46 21.38
C VAL A 146 38.08 12.74 21.71
N ASP A 147 36.76 12.70 21.59
CA ASP A 147 35.89 13.77 22.05
C ASP A 147 35.39 13.42 23.47
N CYS A 148 35.69 14.28 24.43
CA CYS A 148 35.39 14.18 25.86
C CYS A 148 34.58 15.41 26.31
N GLY A 149 33.37 15.60 25.79
CA GLY A 149 32.53 16.75 26.14
C GLY A 149 31.27 16.37 26.91
N LEU A 150 30.76 17.27 27.74
CA LEU A 150 29.45 17.12 28.36
C LEU A 150 28.34 17.02 27.29
N ARG A 151 28.49 17.76 26.18
CA ARG A 151 27.56 17.69 25.04
C ARG A 151 27.53 16.30 24.40
N LEU A 152 28.69 15.70 24.17
CA LEU A 152 28.79 14.35 23.60
C LEU A 152 28.26 13.29 24.56
N LEU A 153 28.55 13.41 25.86
CA LEU A 153 28.02 12.49 26.87
C LEU A 153 26.50 12.55 26.96
N ALA A 154 25.94 13.77 26.88
CA ALA A 154 24.50 13.97 26.87
C ALA A 154 23.84 13.41 25.60
N ASP A 155 24.41 13.67 24.42
CA ASP A 155 23.94 13.07 23.16
C ASP A 155 23.97 11.53 23.25
N ARG A 156 25.07 10.93 23.74
CA ARG A 156 25.18 9.47 23.95
C ARG A 156 24.20 8.91 24.99
N ALA A 157 23.84 9.70 26.00
CA ALA A 157 22.85 9.30 26.99
C ALA A 157 21.44 9.31 26.37
N VAL A 158 21.12 10.30 25.55
CA VAL A 158 19.86 10.39 24.80
C VAL A 158 19.75 9.27 23.75
N ASP A 159 20.83 8.97 23.02
CA ASP A 159 20.86 7.85 22.06
C ASP A 159 20.61 6.50 22.78
N ARG A 160 21.19 6.30 23.96
CA ARG A 160 20.95 5.10 24.79
C ARG A 160 19.53 5.03 25.34
N LEU A 161 18.94 6.16 25.70
CA LEU A 161 17.51 6.23 26.04
C LEU A 161 16.65 5.83 24.84
N GLY A 162 17.01 6.21 23.60
CA GLY A 162 16.28 5.81 22.39
C GLY A 162 15.99 4.31 22.31
N LEU A 163 16.96 3.47 22.68
CA LEU A 163 16.81 2.01 22.76
C LEU A 163 15.93 1.55 23.93
N ALA A 164 16.04 2.19 25.10
CA ALA A 164 15.25 1.83 26.28
C ALA A 164 13.79 2.31 26.23
N VAL A 165 13.54 3.36 25.46
CA VAL A 165 12.26 4.07 25.36
C VAL A 165 11.41 3.52 24.20
N GLU A 166 11.94 2.63 23.35
CA GLU A 166 11.15 1.97 22.28
C GLU A 166 9.86 1.34 22.82
N GLY A 167 9.89 0.80 24.04
CA GLY A 167 8.74 0.22 24.73
C GLY A 167 7.61 1.22 25.02
N LEU A 168 7.90 2.51 25.23
CA LEU A 168 6.90 3.56 25.48
C LEU A 168 6.07 3.92 24.23
N TRP A 169 6.47 3.42 23.07
CA TRP A 169 5.77 3.65 21.80
C TRP A 169 5.03 2.40 21.29
N THR A 170 4.96 1.36 22.11
CA THR A 170 4.12 0.17 21.88
C THR A 170 2.82 0.38 22.65
N PRO A 171 1.64 0.23 22.02
CA PRO A 171 0.36 0.35 22.72
C PRO A 171 0.21 -0.63 23.88
#